data_AF-A0A2N8KZ70-F1
#
_entry.id   AF-A0A2N8KZ70-F1
#
_cell.length_a   1.000
_cell.length_b   1.000
_cell.length_c   1.000
_cell.angle_alpha   90.00
_cell.angle_beta   90.00
_cell.angle_gamma   90.00
#
_symmetry.space_group_name_H-M   'P 1'
#
loop_
_entity.id
_entity.type
_entity.pdbx_description
1 polymer ?
#
loop_
_entity_poly.entity_id
_entity_poly.type
_entity_poly.pdbx_seq_one_letter_code
_entity_poly.pdbx_strand_id
1 'polypeptide(L)'
;MDIVRASSDGFTLVELLIGILIIGVLAAVAVPIYRDYVDRARISEAVTMVQPVFLAASEMCVINALGSATSAQLGTDAPAVFATEKVVASISTTDVSNDGLLVTVVFKSFGGVSAGSTLVYKGVCTNRSMNWSVDPTSTLPTKLLPKQA
;
A
#
# COMPACT_ATOMS: atom_id res chain seq x y z
N MET A 1 21.59 66.45 5.93
CA MET A 1 21.20 65.11 6.41
C MET A 1 20.32 64.52 5.32
N ASP A 2 20.95 63.91 4.32
CA ASP A 2 20.24 63.35 3.17
C ASP A 2 19.53 62.08 3.60
N ILE A 3 18.20 62.12 3.55
CA ILE A 3 17.37 60.98 3.88
C ILE A 3 17.34 60.09 2.63
N VAL A 4 18.18 59.06 2.61
CA VAL A 4 18.13 58.00 1.60
C VAL A 4 16.76 57.32 1.72
N ARG A 5 15.83 57.63 0.81
CA ARG A 5 14.54 56.93 0.72
C ARG A 5 14.81 55.54 0.13
N ALA A 6 14.67 54.50 0.94
CA ALA A 6 14.61 53.14 0.40
C ALA A 6 13.37 53.04 -0.49
N SER A 7 13.56 52.72 -1.77
CA SER A 7 12.47 52.38 -2.68
C SER A 7 11.73 51.19 -2.11
N SER A 8 10.50 51.40 -1.66
CA SER A 8 9.59 50.32 -1.31
C SER A 8 9.09 49.67 -2.60
N ASP A 9 9.90 48.80 -3.19
CA ASP A 9 9.48 47.85 -4.22
C ASP A 9 8.56 46.82 -3.57
N GLY A 10 7.28 47.20 -3.46
CA GLY A 10 6.21 46.31 -3.03
C GLY A 10 5.73 45.45 -4.20
N PHE A 11 5.35 44.22 -3.90
CA PHE A 11 4.72 43.31 -4.86
C PHE A 11 3.40 43.90 -5.39
N THR A 12 3.19 43.90 -6.70
CA THR A 12 1.95 44.44 -7.27
C THR A 12 0.79 43.47 -7.05
N LEU A 13 -0.44 44.01 -6.92
CA LEU A 13 -1.65 43.17 -6.88
C LEU A 13 -1.81 42.32 -8.15
N VAL A 14 -1.30 42.81 -9.28
CA VAL A 14 -1.33 42.10 -10.56
C VAL A 14 -0.37 40.90 -10.54
N GLU A 15 0.83 41.05 -9.99
CA GLU A 15 1.77 39.91 -9.82
C GLU A 15 1.22 38.84 -8.89
N LEU A 16 0.52 39.25 -7.82
CA LEU A 16 -0.13 38.31 -6.92
C LEU A 16 -1.27 37.56 -7.60
N LEU A 17 -2.06 38.25 -8.41
CA LEU A 17 -3.18 37.65 -9.12
C LEU A 17 -2.71 36.65 -10.19
N ILE A 18 -1.67 37.00 -10.96
CA ILE A 18 -1.07 36.09 -11.95
C ILE A 18 -0.38 34.91 -11.25
N GLY A 19 0.30 35.16 -10.13
CA GLY A 19 0.93 34.10 -9.32
C GLY A 19 -0.09 33.08 -8.81
N ILE A 20 -1.21 33.55 -8.25
CA ILE A 20 -2.31 32.67 -7.78
C ILE A 20 -2.91 31.88 -8.95
N LEU A 21 -3.08 32.50 -10.11
CA LEU A 21 -3.59 31.82 -11.31
C LEU A 21 -2.70 30.64 -11.70
N ILE A 22 -1.38 30.85 -11.77
CA ILE A 22 -0.42 29.81 -12.16
C ILE A 22 -0.39 28.69 -11.11
N ILE A 23 -0.30 29.04 -9.82
CA ILE A 23 -0.30 28.07 -8.73
C ILE A 23 -1.61 27.27 -8.73
N GLY A 24 -2.75 27.91 -9.04
CA GLY A 24 -4.05 27.26 -9.16
C GLY A 24 -4.07 26.15 -10.22
N VAL A 25 -3.54 26.42 -11.42
CA VAL A 25 -3.44 25.42 -12.50
C VAL A 25 -2.49 24.27 -12.12
N LEU A 26 -1.32 24.61 -11.58
CA LEU A 26 -0.35 23.59 -11.15
C LEU A 26 -0.92 22.70 -10.04
N ALA A 27 -1.60 23.28 -9.05
CA ALA A 27 -2.20 22.55 -7.94
C ALA A 27 -3.30 21.59 -8.42
N ALA A 28 -4.10 21.99 -9.41
CA ALA A 28 -5.17 21.15 -9.96
C ALA A 28 -4.65 19.82 -10.52
N VAL A 29 -3.45 19.81 -11.11
CA VAL A 29 -2.82 18.59 -11.66
C VAL A 29 -1.92 17.91 -10.61
N ALA A 30 -1.16 18.67 -9.83
CA ALA A 30 -0.19 18.13 -8.89
C ALA A 30 -0.85 17.39 -7.72
N VAL A 31 -1.95 17.92 -7.17
CA VAL A 31 -2.64 17.33 -6.01
C VAL A 31 -3.16 15.92 -6.29
N PRO A 32 -3.91 15.62 -7.37
CA PRO A 32 -4.38 14.26 -7.63
C PRO A 32 -3.22 13.29 -7.88
N ILE A 33 -2.17 13.71 -8.57
CA ILE A 33 -0.98 12.87 -8.81
C ILE A 33 -0.26 12.54 -7.50
N TYR A 34 -0.06 13.54 -6.65
CA TYR A 34 0.62 13.35 -5.37
C TYR A 34 -0.17 12.43 -4.43
N ARG A 35 -1.51 12.52 -4.44
CA ARG A 35 -2.38 11.61 -3.68
C ARG A 35 -2.21 10.16 -4.11
N ASP A 36 -2.19 9.90 -5.42
CA ASP A 36 -1.96 8.55 -5.94
C ASP A 36 -0.57 8.01 -5.54
N TYR A 37 0.46 8.85 -5.47
CA TYR A 37 1.79 8.45 -5.01
C TYR A 37 1.78 8.07 -3.52
N VAL A 38 1.15 8.88 -2.67
CA VAL A 38 1.04 8.60 -1.23
C VAL A 38 0.24 7.32 -0.98
N ASP A 39 -0.84 7.09 -1.72
CA ASP A 39 -1.65 5.88 -1.58
C ASP A 39 -0.87 4.61 -2.00
N ARG A 40 -0.03 4.69 -3.04
CA ARG A 40 0.90 3.60 -3.40
C ARG A 40 1.95 3.33 -2.32
N ALA A 41 2.50 4.39 -1.72
CA ALA A 41 3.48 4.25 -0.64
C ALA A 41 2.87 3.51 0.57
N ARG A 42 1.64 3.85 0.94
CA ARG A 42 0.87 3.17 1.99
C ARG A 42 0.60 1.70 1.67
N ILE A 43 0.31 1.39 0.41
CA ILE A 43 0.15 -0.01 -0.01
C ILE A 43 1.47 -0.75 0.04
N SER A 44 2.58 -0.13 -0.37
CA SER A 44 3.92 -0.72 -0.25
C SER A 44 4.28 -1.02 1.20
N GLU A 45 3.90 -0.17 2.14
CA GLU A 45 4.04 -0.41 3.58
C GLU A 45 3.25 -1.65 4.01
N ALA A 46 2.01 -1.79 3.56
CA ALA A 46 1.23 -3.00 3.80
C ALA A 46 1.87 -4.27 3.18
N VAL A 47 2.50 -4.17 2.01
CA VAL A 47 3.24 -5.31 1.42
C VAL A 47 4.43 -5.72 2.28
N THR A 48 5.11 -4.76 2.91
CA THR A 48 6.20 -5.04 3.88
C THR A 48 5.68 -5.82 5.08
N MET A 49 4.47 -5.51 5.56
CA MET A 49 3.84 -6.22 6.69
C MET A 49 3.51 -7.69 6.37
N VAL A 50 3.33 -8.04 5.10
CA VAL A 50 3.02 -9.41 4.66
C VAL A 50 4.29 -10.27 4.47
N GLN A 51 5.47 -9.66 4.31
CA GLN A 51 6.73 -10.38 4.11
C GLN A 51 7.01 -11.52 5.12
N PRO A 52 6.78 -11.37 6.44
CA PRO A 52 6.97 -12.49 7.37
C PRO A 52 6.04 -13.67 7.08
N VAL A 53 4.82 -13.42 6.61
CA VAL A 53 3.87 -14.47 6.20
C VAL A 53 4.38 -15.18 4.95
N PHE A 54 4.95 -14.44 3.99
CA PHE A 54 5.56 -15.03 2.80
C PHE A 54 6.76 -15.91 3.13
N LEU A 55 7.61 -15.46 4.06
CA LEU A 55 8.75 -16.23 4.53
C LEU A 55 8.28 -17.52 5.21
N ALA A 56 7.37 -17.43 6.18
CA ALA A 56 6.83 -18.61 6.88
C ALA A 56 6.16 -19.60 5.92
N ALA A 57 5.37 -19.11 4.97
CA ALA A 57 4.76 -19.95 3.94
C ALA A 57 5.81 -20.62 3.03
N SER A 58 6.90 -19.91 2.70
CA SER A 58 8.00 -20.48 1.92
C SER A 58 8.74 -21.59 2.68
N GLU A 59 8.96 -21.42 3.99
CA GLU A 59 9.57 -22.45 4.84
C GLU A 59 8.70 -23.70 4.89
N MET A 60 7.38 -23.53 5.10
CA MET A 60 6.42 -24.62 5.12
C MET A 60 6.30 -25.32 3.76
N CYS A 61 6.42 -24.59 2.65
CA CYS A 61 6.50 -25.14 1.29
C CYS A 61 7.77 -25.97 1.10
N VAL A 62 8.94 -25.50 1.57
CA VAL A 62 10.21 -26.23 1.45
C VAL A 62 10.15 -27.57 2.18
N ILE A 63 9.50 -27.64 3.34
CA ILE A 63 9.38 -28.90 4.09
C ILE A 63 8.17 -29.76 3.68
N ASN A 64 7.42 -29.36 2.63
CA ASN A 64 6.21 -30.03 2.18
C ASN A 64 5.14 -30.18 3.28
N ALA A 65 5.03 -29.17 4.14
CA ALA A 65 4.06 -29.13 5.24
C ALA A 65 3.04 -27.98 5.08
N LEU A 66 3.08 -27.26 3.94
CA LEU A 66 2.21 -26.10 3.69
C LEU A 66 0.73 -26.45 3.87
N GLY A 67 0.26 -27.58 3.36
CA GLY A 67 -1.15 -27.98 3.49
C GLY A 67 -1.61 -28.34 4.90
N SER A 68 -0.69 -28.43 5.86
CA SER A 68 -0.98 -28.58 7.29
C SER A 68 -0.62 -27.34 8.11
N ALA A 69 -0.18 -26.26 7.45
CA ALA A 69 0.24 -25.06 8.15
C ALA A 69 -0.97 -24.40 8.84
N THR A 70 -0.79 -24.11 10.12
CA THR A 70 -1.76 -23.36 10.93
C THR A 70 -1.55 -21.86 10.76
N SER A 71 -2.59 -21.06 11.06
CA SER A 71 -2.47 -19.61 11.09
C SER A 71 -1.35 -19.14 12.02
N ALA A 72 -1.08 -19.85 13.12
CA ALA A 72 0.02 -19.54 14.05
C ALA A 72 1.40 -19.77 13.42
N GLN A 73 1.58 -20.89 12.70
CA GLN A 73 2.82 -21.16 11.96
C GLN A 73 3.07 -20.14 10.84
N LEU A 74 2.00 -19.55 10.30
CA LEU A 74 2.07 -18.49 9.29
C LEU A 74 2.08 -17.08 9.89
N GLY A 75 2.06 -16.92 11.22
CA GLY A 75 2.06 -15.63 11.90
C GLY A 75 0.78 -14.79 11.70
N THR A 76 -0.35 -15.45 11.46
CA THR A 76 -1.67 -14.84 11.19
C THR A 76 -2.77 -15.29 12.16
N ASP A 77 -2.41 -15.91 13.28
CA ASP A 77 -3.30 -16.31 14.38
C ASP A 77 -3.85 -15.14 15.20
N ALA A 78 -3.18 -13.99 15.16
CA ALA A 78 -3.65 -12.74 15.74
C ALA A 78 -3.81 -11.62 14.68
N PRO A 79 -4.85 -11.66 13.83
CA PRO A 79 -5.02 -10.71 12.72
C PRO A 79 -5.06 -9.24 13.14
N ALA A 80 -5.48 -8.95 14.39
CA ALA A 80 -5.56 -7.61 14.93
C ALA A 80 -4.20 -6.98 15.28
N VAL A 81 -3.11 -7.78 15.38
CA VAL A 81 -1.75 -7.25 15.61
C VAL A 81 -1.33 -6.33 14.46
N PHE A 82 -1.78 -6.66 13.24
CA PHE A 82 -1.56 -5.84 12.04
C PHE A 82 -2.39 -4.55 12.01
N ALA A 83 -3.41 -4.45 12.88
CA ALA A 83 -4.26 -3.26 12.99
C ALA A 83 -3.59 -2.10 13.76
N THR A 84 -2.39 -2.30 14.30
CA THR A 84 -1.62 -1.23 14.97
C THR A 84 -1.19 -0.15 13.97
N GLU A 85 -0.98 -0.54 12.71
CA GLU A 85 -0.60 0.38 11.64
C GLU A 85 -1.78 1.16 11.07
N LYS A 86 -1.50 2.34 10.51
CA LYS A 86 -2.54 3.28 10.05
C LYS A 86 -3.34 2.78 8.85
N VAL A 87 -2.79 1.81 8.11
CA VAL A 87 -3.24 1.44 6.75
C VAL A 87 -3.89 0.05 6.70
N VAL A 88 -3.37 -0.91 7.48
CA VAL A 88 -3.86 -2.30 7.50
C VAL A 88 -4.86 -2.48 8.65
N ALA A 89 -5.95 -3.19 8.38
CA ALA A 89 -6.96 -3.59 9.35
C ALA A 89 -6.72 -5.01 9.87
N SER A 90 -6.38 -5.93 8.96
CA SER A 90 -6.02 -7.31 9.34
C SER A 90 -5.24 -8.01 8.22
N ILE A 91 -4.49 -9.04 8.59
CA ILE A 91 -3.90 -10.01 7.66
C ILE A 91 -4.34 -11.40 8.10
N SER A 92 -4.81 -12.21 7.14
CA SER A 92 -5.30 -13.56 7.40
C SER A 92 -4.90 -14.49 6.26
N THR A 93 -4.85 -15.79 6.56
CA THR A 93 -4.58 -16.84 5.59
C THR A 93 -5.79 -17.75 5.42
N THR A 94 -6.08 -18.12 4.17
CA THR A 94 -7.16 -19.04 3.81
C THR A 94 -6.68 -20.02 2.74
N ASP A 95 -7.50 -21.05 2.46
CA ASP A 95 -7.24 -22.06 1.43
C ASP A 95 -5.84 -22.68 1.52
N VAL A 96 -5.42 -22.97 2.74
CA VAL A 96 -4.12 -23.58 3.03
C VAL A 96 -4.11 -25.02 2.52
N SER A 97 -3.29 -25.28 1.52
CA SER A 97 -3.10 -26.59 0.90
C SER A 97 -1.64 -26.77 0.48
N ASN A 98 -1.26 -27.98 0.07
CA ASN A 98 0.11 -28.21 -0.43
C ASN A 98 0.35 -27.53 -1.79
N ASP A 99 -0.72 -27.20 -2.53
CA ASP A 99 -0.65 -26.61 -3.86
C ASP A 99 -0.99 -25.11 -3.86
N GLY A 100 -1.36 -24.54 -2.71
CA GLY A 100 -1.87 -23.17 -2.67
C GLY A 100 -2.08 -22.62 -1.27
N LEU A 101 -1.92 -21.31 -1.13
CA LEU A 101 -2.22 -20.50 0.05
C LEU A 101 -2.74 -19.14 -0.42
N LEU A 102 -3.85 -18.68 0.16
CA LEU A 102 -4.30 -17.29 0.00
C LEU A 102 -3.91 -16.48 1.24
N VAL A 103 -3.26 -15.34 1.02
CA VAL A 103 -2.95 -14.34 2.05
C VAL A 103 -3.77 -13.09 1.76
N THR A 104 -4.71 -12.78 2.64
CA THR A 104 -5.62 -11.65 2.48
C THR A 104 -5.22 -10.52 3.43
N VAL A 105 -4.91 -9.36 2.85
CA VAL A 105 -4.73 -8.10 3.57
C VAL A 105 -6.00 -7.29 3.45
N VAL A 106 -6.59 -6.92 4.59
CA VAL A 106 -7.75 -6.02 4.64
C VAL A 106 -7.27 -4.63 5.04
N PHE A 107 -7.69 -3.61 4.29
CA PHE A 107 -7.28 -2.23 4.50
C PHE A 107 -8.29 -1.44 5.34
N LYS A 108 -7.76 -0.50 6.13
CA LYS A 108 -8.53 0.63 6.66
C LYS A 108 -8.81 1.62 5.51
N SER A 109 -9.72 2.58 5.73
CA SER A 109 -9.93 3.65 4.75
C SER A 109 -8.75 4.62 4.73
N PHE A 110 -8.21 4.90 3.55
CA PHE A 110 -7.23 5.97 3.34
C PHE A 110 -7.26 6.42 1.87
N GLY A 111 -7.09 7.72 1.63
CA GLY A 111 -7.03 8.25 0.26
C GLY A 111 -8.17 7.74 -0.63
N GLY A 112 -7.82 7.14 -1.76
CA GLY A 112 -8.76 6.51 -2.70
C GLY A 112 -9.19 5.07 -2.38
N VAL A 113 -8.87 4.54 -1.19
CA VAL A 113 -9.17 3.17 -0.76
C VAL A 113 -10.24 3.17 0.33
N SER A 114 -11.32 2.43 0.10
CA SER A 114 -12.41 2.25 1.07
C SER A 114 -12.03 1.25 2.17
N ALA A 115 -12.56 1.43 3.38
CA ALA A 115 -12.40 0.44 4.44
C ALA A 115 -12.95 -0.92 4.00
N GLY A 116 -12.23 -1.99 4.30
CA GLY A 116 -12.59 -3.34 3.88
C GLY A 116 -12.12 -3.72 2.48
N SER A 117 -11.48 -2.81 1.73
CA SER A 117 -10.79 -3.18 0.49
C SER A 117 -9.72 -4.23 0.80
N THR A 118 -9.45 -5.11 -0.15
CA THR A 118 -8.58 -6.28 0.03
C THR A 118 -7.49 -6.34 -1.03
N LEU A 119 -6.30 -6.75 -0.60
CA LEU A 119 -5.23 -7.25 -1.45
C LEU A 119 -4.99 -8.71 -1.09
N VAL A 120 -5.25 -9.58 -2.06
CA VAL A 120 -5.14 -11.02 -1.90
C VAL A 120 -3.93 -11.50 -2.69
N TYR A 121 -3.02 -12.17 -2.01
CA TYR A 121 -1.90 -12.87 -2.63
C TYR A 121 -2.18 -14.35 -2.68
N LYS A 122 -2.01 -14.94 -3.85
CA LYS A 122 -2.03 -16.38 -4.06
C LYS A 122 -0.60 -16.88 -4.16
N GLY A 123 -0.20 -17.66 -3.17
CA GLY A 123 1.03 -18.44 -3.18
C GLY A 123 0.75 -19.85 -3.68
N VAL A 124 1.54 -20.33 -4.64
CA VAL A 124 1.49 -21.71 -5.15
C VAL A 124 2.83 -22.35 -4.88
N CYS A 125 2.84 -23.42 -4.09
CA CYS A 125 4.03 -24.21 -3.83
C CYS A 125 4.21 -25.22 -4.97
N THR A 126 5.32 -25.13 -5.71
CA THR A 126 5.66 -26.09 -6.76
C THR A 126 7.13 -26.42 -6.66
N ASN A 127 7.47 -27.72 -6.65
CA ASN A 127 8.85 -28.18 -6.49
C ASN A 127 9.58 -27.55 -5.29
N ARG A 128 8.87 -27.42 -4.15
CA ARG A 128 9.41 -26.84 -2.89
C ARG A 128 9.83 -25.37 -3.04
N SER A 129 9.32 -24.69 -4.06
CA SER A 129 9.49 -23.26 -4.30
C SER A 129 8.13 -22.58 -4.29
N MET A 130 8.04 -21.42 -3.63
CA MET A 130 6.79 -20.66 -3.50
C MET A 130 6.73 -19.58 -4.58
N ASN A 131 5.72 -19.65 -5.44
CA ASN A 131 5.44 -18.62 -6.44
C ASN A 131 4.27 -17.76 -5.96
N TRP A 132 4.45 -16.44 -5.93
CA TRP A 132 3.44 -15.50 -5.47
C TRP A 132 2.84 -14.73 -6.65
N SER A 133 1.53 -14.53 -6.60
CA SER A 133 0.79 -13.70 -7.55
C SER A 133 -0.32 -12.94 -6.82
N VAL A 134 -0.74 -11.79 -7.34
CA VAL A 134 -1.96 -11.13 -6.84
C VAL A 134 -3.18 -11.85 -7.41
N ASP A 135 -4.07 -12.26 -6.51
CA ASP A 135 -5.30 -12.95 -6.88
C ASP A 135 -6.35 -11.95 -7.42
N PRO A 136 -7.08 -12.29 -8.50
CA PRO A 136 -8.08 -11.42 -9.10
C PRO A 136 -9.27 -11.08 -8.18
N THR A 137 -9.45 -11.78 -7.07
CA THR A 137 -10.45 -11.45 -6.04
C THR A 137 -10.10 -10.21 -5.22
N SER A 138 -8.88 -9.67 -5.36
CA SER A 138 -8.48 -8.41 -4.74
C SER A 138 -9.40 -7.26 -5.17
N THR A 139 -9.90 -6.51 -4.19
CA THR A 139 -10.84 -5.39 -4.43
C THR A 139 -10.15 -4.02 -4.49
N LEU A 140 -8.84 -3.96 -4.24
CA LEU A 140 -8.08 -2.73 -4.46
C LEU A 140 -8.19 -2.24 -5.91
N PRO A 141 -8.26 -0.91 -6.14
CA PRO A 141 -8.21 -0.35 -7.48
C PRO A 141 -6.99 -0.86 -8.25
N THR A 142 -7.18 -1.32 -9.49
CA THR A 142 -6.11 -1.92 -10.31
C THR A 142 -4.89 -1.03 -10.46
N LYS A 143 -5.11 0.30 -10.52
CA LYS A 143 -4.02 1.27 -10.55
C LYS A 143 -3.10 1.15 -9.34
N LEU A 144 -3.64 0.82 -8.17
CA LEU A 144 -2.93 0.76 -6.90
C LEU A 144 -2.32 -0.61 -6.58
N LEU A 145 -2.62 -1.63 -7.38
CA LEU A 145 -2.00 -2.95 -7.21
C LEU A 145 -0.47 -2.85 -7.36
N PRO A 146 0.29 -3.55 -6.51
CA PRO A 146 1.74 -3.59 -6.62
C PRO A 146 2.11 -4.23 -7.96
N LYS A 147 3.01 -3.58 -8.70
CA LYS A 147 3.57 -4.14 -9.94
C LYS A 147 4.22 -5.48 -9.58
N GLN A 148 3.71 -6.55 -10.18
CA GLN A 148 4.38 -7.85 -10.12
C GLN A 148 5.72 -7.68 -10.84
N ALA A 149 6.82 -8.04 -10.17
CA ALA A 149 8.15 -8.06 -10.78
C ALA A 149 8.30 -9.28 -11.69
#